data_AF-A0A662QLP2-F1
#
_entry.id   AF-A0A662QLP2-F1
#
_cell.length_a   1.000
_cell.length_b   1.000
_cell.length_c   1.000
_cell.angle_alpha   90.00
_cell.angle_beta   90.00
_cell.angle_gamma   90.00
#
_symmetry.space_group_name_H-M   'P 1'
#
loop_
_entity.id
_entity.type
_entity.pdbx_description
1 polymer ?
#
loop_
_entity_poly.entity_id
_entity_poly.type
_entity_poly.pdbx_seq_one_letter_code
_entity_poly.pdbx_strand_id
1 'polypeptide(L)'
;MRDLLIRLVSRAFEVFIKLLPYNDSACLALQEFPSVSLIASKIGDVNRYEKFIVLGVGDPSDLLKLISDYEKRAHVGEVEIVYKSRNVISFIIAVKSRRRRSYNVFEATCKHNCMIINPLFMKNGEKRFRIIVPSRKSLELLLSDLSRGGKLQVINIRKAKFSDQIGVTVPEFYDVRLSPMQYK
;
A
#
# COMPACT_ATOMS: atom_id res chain seq x y z
N MET A 1 -13.33 0.38 29.38
CA MET A 1 -12.55 -0.02 28.19
C MET A 1 -13.43 -0.23 26.96
N ARG A 2 -14.41 -1.14 26.98
CA ARG A 2 -15.31 -1.42 25.83
C ARG A 2 -16.11 -0.19 25.36
N ASP A 3 -16.69 0.60 26.27
CA ASP A 3 -17.45 1.81 25.92
C ASP A 3 -16.58 2.96 25.40
N LEU A 4 -15.32 3.04 25.85
CA LEU A 4 -14.37 4.04 25.38
C LEU A 4 -13.94 3.72 23.94
N LEU A 5 -13.67 2.43 23.67
CA LEU A 5 -13.44 1.90 22.33
C LEU A 5 -14.66 2.16 21.42
N ILE A 6 -15.87 1.84 21.86
CA ILE A 6 -17.10 2.09 21.07
C ILE A 6 -17.28 3.58 20.76
N ARG A 7 -17.02 4.47 21.73
CA ARG A 7 -17.08 5.93 21.52
C ARG A 7 -16.02 6.44 20.55
N LEU A 8 -14.77 5.98 20.67
CA LEU A 8 -13.70 6.30 19.71
C LEU A 8 -14.03 5.79 18.29
N VAL A 9 -14.59 4.58 18.21
CA VAL A 9 -14.98 3.91 16.95
C VAL A 9 -16.17 4.61 16.28
N SER A 10 -17.13 5.13 17.04
CA SER A 10 -18.32 5.81 16.51
C SER A 10 -18.03 7.08 15.70
N ARG A 11 -16.85 7.69 15.91
CA ARG A 11 -16.40 8.93 15.28
C ARG A 11 -15.41 8.71 14.15
N ALA A 12 -14.87 7.50 14.03
CA ALA A 12 -13.93 7.16 12.99
C ALA A 12 -14.63 7.03 11.63
N PHE A 13 -13.94 7.47 10.60
CA PHE A 13 -14.38 7.31 9.22
C PHE A 13 -13.26 6.71 8.41
N GLU A 14 -13.67 6.02 7.36
CA GLU A 14 -12.81 5.39 6.41
C GLU A 14 -12.69 6.27 5.18
N VAL A 15 -11.46 6.46 4.72
CA VAL A 15 -11.13 7.30 3.57
C VAL A 15 -10.38 6.51 2.52
N PHE A 16 -10.83 6.64 1.28
CA PHE A 16 -10.17 6.09 0.10
C PHE A 16 -9.31 7.18 -0.51
N ILE A 17 -8.00 7.00 -0.49
CA ILE A 17 -7.03 7.97 -1.00
C ILE A 17 -6.42 7.44 -2.29
N LYS A 18 -6.25 8.35 -3.26
CA LYS A 18 -5.48 8.16 -4.47
C LYS A 18 -4.37 9.20 -4.56
N LEU A 19 -3.14 8.76 -4.80
CA LEU A 19 -1.97 9.61 -5.03
C LEU A 19 -1.53 9.49 -6.49
N LEU A 20 -1.36 10.64 -7.15
CA LEU A 20 -1.10 10.78 -8.59
C LEU A 20 0.15 11.61 -8.88
N PRO A 21 0.98 11.13 -9.83
CA PRO A 21 2.10 10.29 -9.46
C PRO A 21 2.82 10.86 -8.24
N TYR A 22 2.86 10.04 -7.21
CA TYR A 22 3.59 10.35 -5.99
C TYR A 22 5.09 10.32 -6.28
N ASN A 23 5.90 11.21 -5.70
CA ASN A 23 7.36 11.19 -5.85
C ASN A 23 7.98 10.02 -5.08
N ASP A 24 7.65 8.81 -5.53
CA ASP A 24 8.07 7.54 -4.99
C ASP A 24 8.66 6.67 -6.10
N SER A 25 9.75 5.98 -5.78
CA SER A 25 10.48 5.18 -6.73
C SER A 25 9.66 4.03 -7.30
N ALA A 26 8.73 3.44 -6.53
CA ALA A 26 7.88 2.36 -7.03
C ALA A 26 6.86 2.88 -8.04
N CYS A 27 6.27 4.06 -7.76
CA CYS A 27 5.38 4.74 -8.70
C CYS A 27 6.09 5.07 -10.03
N LEU A 28 7.30 5.63 -9.96
CA LEU A 28 8.06 5.98 -11.16
C LEU A 28 8.39 4.73 -12.00
N ALA A 29 8.85 3.64 -11.37
CA ALA A 29 9.12 2.41 -12.09
C ALA A 29 7.84 1.87 -12.77
N LEU A 30 6.70 1.90 -12.09
CA LEU A 30 5.42 1.42 -12.64
C LEU A 30 4.86 2.22 -13.82
N GLN A 31 5.33 3.45 -14.08
CA GLN A 31 4.91 4.21 -15.25
C GLN A 31 5.42 3.59 -16.56
N GLU A 32 6.53 2.85 -16.50
CA GLU A 32 7.13 2.17 -17.64
C GLU A 32 6.43 0.82 -17.95
N PHE A 33 5.56 0.34 -17.05
CA PHE A 33 4.89 -0.96 -17.15
C PHE A 33 3.37 -0.84 -16.97
N PRO A 34 2.63 -0.28 -17.95
CA PRO A 34 1.19 -0.04 -17.85
C PRO A 34 0.33 -1.31 -17.74
N SER A 35 0.88 -2.45 -18.19
CA SER A 35 0.30 -3.79 -18.07
C SER A 35 0.34 -4.34 -16.64
N VAL A 36 1.19 -3.78 -15.76
CA VAL A 36 1.46 -4.28 -14.42
C VAL A 36 0.64 -3.54 -13.36
N SER A 37 0.10 -4.32 -12.42
CA SER A 37 -0.49 -3.83 -11.18
C SER A 37 0.17 -4.52 -9.99
N LEU A 38 0.45 -3.78 -8.92
CA LEU A 38 1.03 -4.32 -7.70
C LEU A 38 0.07 -4.14 -6.53
N ILE A 39 0.07 -5.10 -5.61
CA ILE A 39 -0.60 -5.05 -4.32
C ILE A 39 0.48 -5.27 -3.26
N ALA A 40 0.70 -4.30 -2.38
CA ALA A 40 1.79 -4.36 -1.41
C ALA A 40 1.29 -4.18 0.04
N SER A 41 1.78 -5.01 0.95
CA SER A 41 1.51 -4.92 2.39
C SER A 41 2.80 -4.89 3.18
N LYS A 42 2.89 -4.00 4.16
CA LYS A 42 4.02 -3.99 5.10
C LYS A 42 3.91 -5.21 6.02
N ILE A 43 4.98 -5.99 6.12
CA ILE A 43 5.04 -7.22 6.93
C ILE A 43 5.99 -7.12 8.13
N GLY A 44 6.83 -6.08 8.20
CA GLY A 44 7.69 -5.84 9.35
C GLY A 44 8.81 -4.86 9.08
N ASP A 45 9.68 -4.68 10.09
CA ASP A 45 10.88 -3.87 10.03
C ASP A 45 12.08 -4.69 10.52
N VAL A 46 13.19 -4.69 9.78
CA VAL A 46 14.41 -5.43 10.14
C VAL A 46 15.63 -4.59 9.80
N ASN A 47 16.53 -4.35 10.76
CA ASN A 47 17.85 -3.72 10.52
C ASN A 47 17.80 -2.42 9.69
N ARG A 48 16.84 -1.52 9.98
CA ARG A 48 16.58 -0.27 9.23
C ARG A 48 15.99 -0.47 7.83
N TYR A 49 15.43 -1.63 7.53
CA TYR A 49 14.64 -1.89 6.32
C TYR A 49 13.19 -2.12 6.71
N GLU A 50 12.28 -1.53 5.94
CA GLU A 50 10.88 -1.88 5.95
C GLU A 50 10.69 -3.05 4.97
N LYS A 51 10.04 -4.12 5.43
CA LYS A 51 9.75 -5.30 4.62
C LYS A 51 8.31 -5.26 4.12
N PHE A 52 8.14 -5.55 2.84
CA PHE A 52 6.84 -5.65 2.19
C PHE A 52 6.69 -6.99 1.51
N ILE A 53 5.50 -7.57 1.59
CA ILE A 53 5.06 -8.60 0.65
C ILE A 53 4.32 -7.91 -0.49
N VAL A 54 4.66 -8.28 -1.72
CA VAL A 54 4.11 -7.68 -2.93
C VAL A 54 3.59 -8.77 -3.85
N LEU A 55 2.37 -8.59 -4.33
CA LEU A 55 1.76 -9.39 -5.37
C LEU A 55 1.69 -8.55 -6.64
N GLY A 56 2.47 -8.93 -7.65
CA GLY A 56 2.40 -8.35 -8.99
C GLY A 56 1.51 -9.16 -9.91
N VAL A 57 0.66 -8.47 -10.67
CA VAL A 57 -0.24 -9.04 -11.68
C VAL A 57 -0.04 -8.31 -13.00
N GLY A 58 0.18 -9.05 -14.08
CA GLY A 58 0.45 -8.48 -15.40
C GLY A 58 1.19 -9.45 -16.32
N ASP A 59 1.77 -8.90 -17.40
CA ASP A 59 2.67 -9.68 -18.27
C ASP A 59 3.92 -10.14 -17.49
N PRO A 60 4.32 -11.43 -17.56
CA PRO A 60 5.48 -11.93 -16.84
C PRO A 60 6.80 -11.27 -17.19
N SER A 61 6.99 -10.91 -18.45
CA SER A 61 8.22 -10.29 -18.92
C SER A 61 8.33 -8.88 -18.35
N ASP A 62 7.22 -8.14 -18.38
CA ASP A 62 7.11 -6.83 -17.75
C ASP A 62 7.27 -6.91 -16.22
N LEU A 63 6.68 -7.90 -15.55
CA LEU A 63 6.81 -8.12 -14.11
C LEU A 63 8.27 -8.41 -13.72
N LEU A 64 8.94 -9.33 -14.41
CA LEU A 64 10.33 -9.67 -14.12
C LEU A 64 11.26 -8.50 -14.40
N LYS A 65 11.01 -7.75 -15.47
CA LYS A 65 11.78 -6.55 -15.80
C LYS A 65 11.57 -5.46 -14.75
N LEU A 66 10.34 -5.18 -14.34
CA LEU A 66 10.02 -4.26 -13.25
C LEU A 66 10.73 -4.67 -11.96
N ILE A 67 10.66 -5.94 -11.58
CA ILE A 67 11.31 -6.47 -10.37
C ILE A 67 12.82 -6.26 -10.44
N SER A 68 13.45 -6.65 -11.56
CA SER A 68 14.90 -6.48 -11.78
C SER A 68 15.32 -5.01 -11.79
N ASP A 69 14.56 -4.13 -12.41
CA ASP A 69 14.87 -2.70 -12.47
C ASP A 69 14.65 -2.01 -11.13
N TYR A 70 13.70 -2.49 -10.33
CA TYR A 70 13.48 -1.98 -8.99
C TYR A 70 14.54 -2.47 -8.00
N GLU A 71 15.00 -3.72 -8.11
CA GLU A 71 16.10 -4.29 -7.31
C GLU A 71 17.40 -3.49 -7.44
N LYS A 72 17.70 -2.97 -8.64
CA LYS A 72 18.89 -2.14 -8.90
C LYS A 72 18.87 -0.77 -8.20
N ARG A 73 17.75 -0.36 -7.58
CA ARG A 73 17.63 0.96 -6.94
C ARG A 73 18.41 0.97 -5.63
N ALA A 74 19.22 2.00 -5.39
CA ALA A 74 20.11 2.12 -4.21
C ALA A 74 19.46 2.06 -2.80
N HIS A 75 18.12 2.08 -2.72
CA HIS A 75 17.38 1.99 -1.46
C HIS A 75 16.70 0.63 -1.27
N VAL A 76 16.74 -0.25 -2.27
CA VAL A 76 16.28 -1.62 -2.17
C VAL A 76 17.46 -2.45 -1.68
N GLY A 77 17.25 -3.18 -0.59
CA GLY A 77 18.28 -4.02 0.02
C GLY A 77 18.21 -5.47 -0.46
N GLU A 78 17.00 -5.98 -0.64
CA GLU A 78 16.75 -7.37 -1.00
C GLU A 78 15.42 -7.49 -1.72
N VAL A 79 15.38 -8.38 -2.72
CA VAL A 79 14.15 -8.83 -3.37
C VAL A 79 14.18 -10.35 -3.44
N GLU A 80 13.12 -10.99 -2.94
CA GLU A 80 12.99 -12.45 -2.93
C GLU A 80 11.69 -12.83 -3.63
N ILE A 81 11.77 -13.55 -4.75
CA ILE A 81 10.59 -14.10 -5.42
C ILE A 81 10.13 -15.35 -4.66
N VAL A 82 8.93 -15.27 -4.09
CA VAL A 82 8.32 -16.35 -3.30
C VAL A 82 7.45 -17.27 -4.16
N TYR A 83 6.79 -16.71 -5.18
CA TYR A 83 5.92 -17.46 -6.07
C TYR A 83 5.88 -16.84 -7.46
N LYS A 84 5.79 -17.69 -8.49
CA LYS A 84 5.68 -17.28 -9.88
C LYS A 84 4.69 -18.16 -10.63
N SER A 85 3.74 -17.52 -11.31
CA SER A 85 2.78 -18.13 -12.22
C SER A 85 2.67 -17.32 -13.50
N ARG A 86 1.77 -17.72 -14.41
CA ARG A 86 1.69 -17.20 -15.78
C ARG A 86 1.41 -15.70 -15.87
N ASN A 87 0.71 -15.09 -14.92
CA ASN A 87 0.44 -13.64 -14.92
C ASN A 87 0.60 -13.02 -13.52
N VAL A 88 1.20 -13.76 -12.59
CA VAL A 88 1.25 -13.40 -11.17
C VAL A 88 2.62 -13.74 -10.60
N ILE A 89 3.23 -12.78 -9.91
CA ILE A 89 4.48 -13.00 -9.16
C ILE A 89 4.30 -12.44 -7.74
N SER A 90 4.54 -13.27 -6.74
CA SER A 90 4.62 -12.82 -5.35
C SER A 90 6.08 -12.70 -4.96
N PHE A 91 6.47 -11.57 -4.37
CA PHE A 91 7.83 -11.33 -3.94
C PHE A 91 7.86 -10.51 -2.65
N ILE A 92 8.90 -10.73 -1.86
CA ILE A 92 9.22 -9.92 -0.69
C ILE A 92 10.26 -8.90 -1.10
N ILE A 93 10.11 -7.68 -0.60
CA ILE A 93 11.10 -6.62 -0.81
C ILE A 93 11.45 -5.96 0.51
N ALA A 94 12.75 -5.75 0.71
CA ALA A 94 13.29 -4.96 1.81
C ALA A 94 13.72 -3.59 1.28
N VAL A 95 13.08 -2.53 1.77
CA VAL A 95 13.38 -1.15 1.38
C VAL A 95 13.98 -0.42 2.56
N LYS A 96 15.15 0.19 2.36
CA LYS A 96 15.85 0.94 3.40
C LYS A 96 14.95 2.04 3.93
N SER A 97 14.70 2.01 5.24
CA SER A 97 14.04 3.08 5.98
C SER A 97 14.92 4.33 5.85
N ARG A 98 14.56 5.20 4.91
CA ARG A 98 15.31 6.42 4.64
C ARG A 98 15.15 7.37 5.82
N ARG A 99 16.26 7.93 6.31
CA ARG A 99 16.21 9.11 7.18
C ARG A 99 15.59 10.28 6.40
N ARG A 100 14.36 10.65 6.76
CA ARG A 100 13.67 11.95 6.56
C ARG A 100 13.50 12.55 5.14
N ARG A 101 14.14 12.07 4.07
CA ARG A 101 14.10 12.76 2.75
C ARG A 101 13.08 12.26 1.73
N SER A 102 12.60 11.02 1.84
CA SER A 102 11.49 10.53 1.00
C SER A 102 10.25 10.35 1.86
N TYR A 103 9.16 10.95 1.42
CA TYR A 103 7.91 10.94 2.14
C TYR A 103 7.33 9.51 2.21
N ASN A 104 7.17 8.96 3.42
CA ASN A 104 6.63 7.63 3.65
C ASN A 104 5.15 7.74 4.07
N VAL A 105 4.26 7.14 3.27
CA VAL A 105 2.82 7.15 3.53
C VAL A 105 2.48 6.48 4.87
N PHE A 106 3.17 5.39 5.23
CA PHE A 106 2.95 4.70 6.51
C PHE A 106 3.33 5.59 7.70
N GLU A 107 4.50 6.23 7.64
CA GLU A 107 4.96 7.18 8.68
C GLU A 107 4.00 8.37 8.82
N ALA A 108 3.57 8.95 7.69
CA ALA A 108 2.63 10.05 7.68
C ALA A 108 1.27 9.66 8.25
N THR A 109 0.75 8.46 7.92
CA THR A 109 -0.49 7.98 8.53
C THR A 109 -0.37 7.81 10.03
N CYS A 110 0.72 7.20 10.53
CA CYS A 110 0.94 7.01 11.96
C CYS A 110 1.08 8.36 12.70
N LYS A 111 1.79 9.33 12.12
CA LYS A 111 1.98 10.69 12.68
C LYS A 111 0.66 11.39 12.99
N HIS A 112 -0.38 11.15 12.20
CA HIS A 112 -1.70 11.78 12.34
C HIS A 112 -2.74 10.88 13.01
N ASN A 113 -2.30 9.79 13.66
CA ASN A 113 -3.14 8.76 14.28
C ASN A 113 -4.11 8.10 13.31
N CYS A 114 -3.75 8.00 12.04
CA CYS A 114 -4.48 7.29 11.01
C CYS A 114 -3.86 5.90 10.80
N MET A 115 -4.67 4.95 10.32
CA MET A 115 -4.24 3.57 10.09
C MET A 115 -4.56 3.14 8.67
N ILE A 116 -3.58 2.65 7.92
CA ILE A 116 -3.83 1.98 6.64
C ILE A 116 -4.41 0.60 6.96
N ILE A 117 -5.59 0.31 6.43
CA ILE A 117 -6.31 -0.94 6.70
C ILE A 117 -6.27 -1.94 5.54
N ASN A 118 -5.71 -1.55 4.41
CA ASN A 118 -5.62 -2.41 3.23
C ASN A 118 -4.25 -2.35 2.55
N PRO A 119 -3.91 -3.39 1.78
CA PRO A 119 -2.73 -3.35 0.94
C PRO A 119 -2.74 -2.11 0.04
N LEU A 120 -1.57 -1.55 -0.20
CA LEU A 120 -1.36 -0.50 -1.18
C LEU A 120 -1.56 -1.09 -2.58
N PHE A 121 -2.59 -0.64 -3.29
CA PHE A 121 -2.75 -0.93 -4.71
C PHE A 121 -1.96 0.09 -5.52
N MET A 122 -1.14 -0.38 -6.46
CA MET A 122 -0.33 0.47 -7.32
C MET A 122 -0.48 0.08 -8.78
N LYS A 123 -0.72 1.06 -9.65
CA LYS A 123 -0.87 0.85 -11.09
C LYS A 123 -0.57 2.15 -11.82
N ASN A 124 0.21 2.10 -12.91
CA ASN A 124 0.50 3.27 -13.75
C ASN A 124 0.97 4.50 -12.94
N GLY A 125 1.88 4.28 -11.98
CA GLY A 125 2.38 5.33 -11.09
C GLY A 125 1.40 5.87 -10.04
N GLU A 126 0.19 5.35 -9.97
CA GLU A 126 -0.79 5.71 -8.95
C GLU A 126 -0.62 4.83 -7.71
N LYS A 127 -0.86 5.38 -6.51
CA LYS A 127 -1.11 4.59 -5.29
C LYS A 127 -2.54 4.79 -4.82
N ARG A 128 -3.21 3.70 -4.44
CA ARG A 128 -4.54 3.71 -3.87
C ARG A 128 -4.55 2.90 -2.59
N PHE A 129 -5.12 3.47 -1.54
CA PHE A 129 -5.20 2.79 -0.24
C PHE A 129 -6.35 3.33 0.59
N ARG A 130 -6.77 2.49 1.54
CA ARG A 130 -7.85 2.77 2.49
C ARG A 130 -7.24 3.06 3.84
N ILE A 131 -7.69 4.14 4.46
CA ILE A 131 -7.28 4.52 5.81
C ILE A 131 -8.48 4.62 6.74
N ILE A 132 -8.27 4.26 8.00
CA ILE A 132 -9.14 4.64 9.10
C ILE A 132 -8.59 5.92 9.71
N VAL A 133 -9.48 6.89 9.89
CA VAL A 133 -9.17 8.20 10.42
C VAL A 133 -10.02 8.46 11.65
N PRO A 134 -9.42 8.88 12.78
CA PRO A 134 -10.16 9.03 14.03
C PRO A 134 -10.96 10.34 14.12
N SER A 135 -10.60 11.36 13.33
CA SER A 135 -11.26 12.68 13.36
C SER A 135 -11.05 13.48 12.07
N ARG A 136 -11.94 14.45 11.77
CA ARG A 136 -11.76 15.35 10.62
C ARG A 136 -10.45 16.13 10.68
N LYS A 137 -10.04 16.57 11.87
CA LYS A 137 -8.74 17.24 12.09
C LYS A 137 -7.56 16.35 11.70
N SER A 138 -7.58 15.07 12.08
CA SER A 138 -6.56 14.10 11.66
C SER A 138 -6.54 13.90 10.15
N LEU A 139 -7.71 13.89 9.50
CA LEU A 139 -7.79 13.85 8.04
C LEU A 139 -7.11 15.08 7.43
N GLU A 140 -7.51 16.28 7.82
CA GLU A 140 -6.97 17.54 7.29
C GLU A 140 -5.45 17.61 7.42
N LEU A 141 -4.92 17.27 8.61
CA LEU A 141 -3.49 17.22 8.84
C LEU A 141 -2.81 16.19 7.93
N LEU A 142 -3.36 14.97 7.83
CA LEU A 142 -2.82 13.93 6.95
C LEU A 142 -2.85 14.35 5.48
N LEU A 143 -3.94 14.93 4.99
CA LEU A 143 -4.06 15.36 3.60
C LEU A 143 -3.08 16.48 3.26
N SER A 144 -2.93 17.46 4.17
CA SER A 144 -1.93 18.53 4.03
C SER A 144 -0.53 17.95 3.96
N ASP A 145 -0.21 16.98 4.82
CA ASP A 145 1.10 16.37 4.86
C ASP A 145 1.34 15.53 3.58
N LEU A 146 0.39 14.69 3.17
CA LEU A 146 0.48 13.87 1.95
C LEU A 146 0.56 14.70 0.66
N SER A 147 -0.09 15.86 0.61
CA SER A 147 -0.05 16.75 -0.57
C SER A 147 1.35 17.29 -0.88
N ARG A 148 2.29 17.23 0.08
CA ARG A 148 3.69 17.59 -0.15
C ARG A 148 4.42 16.59 -1.05
N GLY A 149 3.93 15.34 -1.13
CA GLY A 149 4.56 14.27 -1.92
C GLY A 149 3.97 14.07 -3.32
N GLY A 150 2.88 14.74 -3.67
CA GLY A 150 2.23 14.64 -4.99
C GLY A 150 0.77 15.08 -4.99
N LYS A 151 0.09 14.91 -6.13
CA LYS A 151 -1.33 15.25 -6.26
C LYS A 151 -2.16 14.22 -5.51
N LEU A 152 -2.85 14.67 -4.48
CA LEU A 152 -3.74 13.85 -3.67
C LEU A 152 -5.20 14.01 -4.13
N GLN A 153 -5.93 12.90 -4.18
CA GLN A 153 -7.37 12.86 -4.39
C GLN A 153 -8.03 12.00 -3.31
N VAL A 154 -9.05 12.55 -2.66
CA VAL A 154 -9.95 11.79 -1.79
C VAL A 154 -11.07 11.23 -2.67
N ILE A 155 -11.13 9.91 -2.82
CA ILE A 155 -12.12 9.25 -3.69
C ILE A 155 -13.46 9.13 -2.96
N ASN A 156 -13.43 8.74 -1.69
CA ASN A 156 -14.63 8.46 -0.91
C ASN A 156 -14.34 8.61 0.59
N ILE A 157 -15.34 9.06 1.35
CA ILE A 157 -15.35 9.11 2.81
C ILE A 157 -16.62 8.43 3.29
N ARG A 158 -16.49 7.38 4.10
CA ARG A 158 -17.63 6.67 4.68
C ARG A 158 -17.44 6.46 6.18
N LYS A 159 -18.53 6.28 6.92
CA LYS A 159 -18.42 5.92 8.34
C LYS A 159 -17.76 4.55 8.46
N ALA A 160 -16.74 4.44 9.32
CA ALA A 160 -16.03 3.19 9.47
C ALA A 160 -16.93 2.16 10.20
N LYS A 161 -17.01 0.93 9.68
CA LYS A 161 -17.70 -0.15 10.37
C LYS A 161 -16.72 -0.86 11.31
N PHE A 162 -17.23 -1.46 12.37
CA PHE A 162 -16.41 -2.21 13.33
C PHE A 162 -15.62 -3.35 12.65
N SER A 163 -16.20 -3.95 11.60
CA SER A 163 -15.57 -4.97 10.75
C SER A 163 -14.45 -4.45 9.85
N ASP A 164 -14.44 -3.17 9.48
CA ASP A 164 -13.39 -2.55 8.66
C ASP A 164 -12.14 -2.16 9.51
N GLN A 165 -12.26 -2.19 10.84
CA GLN A 165 -11.24 -1.69 11.79
C GLN A 165 -10.45 -2.80 12.48
N ILE A 166 -11.05 -3.97 12.65
CA ILE A 166 -10.33 -5.22 12.84
C ILE A 166 -9.89 -5.60 11.42
N GLY A 167 -8.61 -5.85 11.14
CA GLY A 167 -8.08 -6.13 9.79
C GLY A 167 -8.63 -7.39 9.08
N VAL A 168 -9.87 -7.79 9.39
CA VAL A 168 -10.64 -8.88 8.80
C VAL A 168 -11.66 -8.27 7.84
N THR A 169 -11.14 -7.64 6.80
CA THR A 169 -11.82 -7.59 5.50
C THR A 169 -10.75 -7.27 4.48
N VAL A 170 -10.16 -8.35 3.97
CA VAL A 170 -9.64 -8.39 2.60
C VAL A 170 -10.63 -7.60 1.74
N PRO A 171 -10.20 -6.60 0.95
CA PRO A 171 -11.16 -5.93 0.09
C PRO A 171 -11.85 -6.99 -0.75
N GLU A 172 -13.12 -6.76 -1.06
CA GLU A 172 -13.68 -7.22 -2.33
C GLU A 172 -12.88 -6.50 -3.45
N PHE A 173 -11.59 -6.80 -3.57
CA PHE A 173 -10.93 -6.87 -4.84
C PHE A 173 -11.69 -8.00 -5.51
N TYR A 174 -12.54 -7.65 -6.48
CA TYR A 174 -13.17 -8.60 -7.41
C TYR A 174 -12.36 -9.88 -7.50
N ASP A 175 -12.98 -11.01 -7.15
CA ASP A 175 -12.38 -12.34 -7.14
C ASP A 175 -11.27 -12.45 -8.18
N VAL A 176 -10.01 -12.32 -7.74
CA VAL A 176 -8.94 -12.98 -8.48
C VAL A 176 -9.17 -14.46 -8.17
N ARG A 177 -10.03 -15.10 -8.97
CA ARG A 177 -10.17 -16.56 -8.97
C ARG A 177 -8.81 -17.13 -9.37
N LEU A 178 -7.94 -17.28 -8.39
CA LEU A 178 -6.78 -18.15 -8.51
C LEU A 178 -7.36 -19.55 -8.69
N SER A 179 -7.18 -20.11 -9.88
CA SER A 179 -7.65 -21.46 -10.18
C SER A 179 -7.06 -22.43 -9.15
N PRO A 180 -7.84 -23.41 -8.65
CA PRO A 180 -7.34 -24.43 -7.74
C PRO A 180 -6.51 -25.46 -8.50
N MET A 181 -5.32 -25.06 -8.95
CA MET A 181 -4.25 -25.90 -9.47
C MET A 181 -2.98 -25.10 -9.14
N GLN A 182 -1.98 -25.56 -8.39
CA GLN A 182 -1.34 -26.87 -8.44
C GLN A 182 -0.57 -27.07 -7.11
N TYR A 183 -1.06 -27.98 -6.26
CA TYR A 183 -0.15 -28.79 -5.43
C TYR A 183 -0.18 -30.18 -6.04
N LYS A 184 0.82 -30.46 -6.88
CA LYS A 184 1.31 -31.81 -7.16
C LYS A 184 2.80 -31.79 -6.92
#